data_AF-A0AAU6WSZ5-F1
#
_entry.id   AF-A0AAU6WSZ5-F1
#
_cell.length_a   1.000
_cell.length_b   1.000
_cell.length_c   1.000
_cell.angle_alpha   90.00
_cell.angle_beta   90.00
_cell.angle_gamma   90.00
#
_symmetry.space_group_name_H-M   'P 1'
#
loop_
_entity.id
_entity.type
_entity.pdbx_description
1 polymer ?
#
loop_
_entity_poly.entity_id
_entity_poly.type
_entity_poly.pdbx_seq_one_letter_code
_entity_poly.pdbx_strand_id
1 'polypeptide(L)'
;MKENIANHQNLLSVFAILRKYGIITNKEITDWADAVLASEAASDYAFIEISTSASTHNLIKILEKNAMNKNTEMVCRVILGIIYHLLTENLIAFKDSLRVISEISYEEGLTEDEQFLLYGYSEFSSYELQGEYDGFRLYRENFFEFLSFYKNFTLTNHREWSSIHETLLTELSEKLEMVKGNYPY
;
A
#
# COMPACT_ATOMS: atom_id res chain seq x y z
N MET A 1 8.91 1.37 26.79
CA MET A 1 8.58 2.81 26.59
C MET A 1 7.17 2.76 26.01
N LYS A 2 6.16 3.43 26.59
CA LYS A 2 4.76 3.18 26.22
C LYS A 2 4.55 3.34 24.70
N GLU A 3 4.31 2.25 23.99
CA GLU A 3 3.93 2.27 22.57
C GLU A 3 2.58 2.97 22.44
N ASN A 4 2.56 4.04 21.64
CA ASN A 4 1.38 4.85 21.40
C ASN A 4 0.82 4.53 20.01
N ILE A 5 -0.48 4.31 19.91
CA ILE A 5 -1.14 4.01 18.63
C ILE A 5 -0.89 5.12 17.59
N ALA A 6 -0.68 6.36 18.04
CA ALA A 6 -0.34 7.51 17.20
C ALA A 6 1.02 7.40 16.50
N ASN A 7 1.91 6.49 16.93
CA ASN A 7 3.16 6.21 16.22
C ASN A 7 2.96 5.30 15.00
N HIS A 8 1.78 4.68 14.85
CA HIS A 8 1.47 3.70 13.83
C HIS A 8 0.52 4.20 12.76
N GLN A 9 0.21 5.51 12.71
CA GLN A 9 -0.83 6.07 11.84
C GLN A 9 -0.68 5.68 10.36
N ASN A 10 0.55 5.69 9.83
CA ASN A 10 0.81 5.27 8.46
C ASN A 10 0.49 3.77 8.26
N LEU A 11 0.96 2.92 9.18
CA LEU A 11 0.71 1.47 9.13
C LEU A 11 -0.79 1.15 9.26
N LEU A 12 -1.50 1.86 10.15
CA LEU A 12 -2.94 1.70 10.34
C LEU A 12 -3.70 2.09 9.06
N SER A 13 -3.30 3.16 8.37
CA SER A 13 -3.91 3.52 7.09
C SER A 13 -3.64 2.47 6.00
N VAL A 14 -2.41 1.93 5.95
CA VAL A 14 -2.05 0.86 5.01
C VAL A 14 -2.92 -0.38 5.30
N PHE A 15 -3.05 -0.77 6.56
CA PHE A 15 -3.92 -1.88 6.95
C PHE A 15 -5.38 -1.65 6.58
N ALA A 16 -5.92 -0.45 6.79
CA ALA A 16 -7.30 -0.14 6.44
C ALA A 16 -7.56 -0.33 4.93
N ILE A 17 -6.70 0.25 4.09
CA ILE A 17 -6.84 0.19 2.62
C ILE A 17 -6.65 -1.24 2.12
N LEU A 18 -5.56 -1.91 2.50
CA LEU A 18 -5.30 -3.29 2.06
C LEU A 18 -6.39 -4.25 2.53
N ARG A 19 -6.93 -4.06 3.75
CA ARG A 19 -8.03 -4.88 4.26
C ARG A 19 -9.33 -4.65 3.52
N LYS A 20 -9.67 -3.39 3.20
CA LYS A 20 -10.87 -3.00 2.42
C LYS A 20 -10.94 -3.76 1.09
N TYR A 21 -9.78 -3.97 0.45
CA TYR A 21 -9.66 -4.68 -0.82
C TYR A 21 -9.40 -6.19 -0.69
N GLY A 22 -9.30 -6.71 0.54
CA GLY A 22 -9.07 -8.13 0.77
C GLY A 22 -7.64 -8.61 0.50
N ILE A 23 -6.69 -7.68 0.39
CA ILE A 23 -5.26 -7.97 0.17
C ILE A 23 -4.63 -8.59 1.41
N ILE A 24 -5.02 -8.11 2.59
CA ILE A 24 -4.67 -8.69 3.88
C ILE A 24 -5.93 -9.13 4.62
N THR A 25 -5.74 -9.99 5.61
CA THR A 25 -6.77 -10.57 6.46
C THR A 25 -6.92 -9.80 7.78
N ASN A 26 -8.05 -9.98 8.47
CA ASN A 26 -8.19 -9.49 9.85
C ASN A 26 -7.10 -10.10 10.75
N LYS A 27 -6.76 -11.38 10.52
CA LYS A 27 -5.83 -12.14 11.36
C LYS A 27 -4.44 -11.51 11.35
N GLU A 28 -3.92 -11.10 10.19
CA GLU A 28 -2.61 -10.44 10.11
C GLU A 28 -2.56 -9.14 10.93
N ILE A 29 -3.66 -8.38 10.94
CA ILE A 29 -3.78 -7.12 11.67
C ILE A 29 -3.91 -7.38 13.18
N THR A 30 -4.72 -8.37 13.58
CA THR A 30 -4.87 -8.73 15.00
C THR A 30 -3.60 -9.34 15.57
N ASP A 31 -2.93 -10.22 14.80
CA ASP A 31 -1.66 -10.83 15.20
C ASP A 31 -0.56 -9.75 15.39
N TRP A 32 -0.54 -8.71 14.54
CA TRP A 32 0.32 -7.55 14.74
C TRP A 32 -0.01 -6.80 16.04
N ALA A 33 -1.29 -6.50 16.29
CA ALA A 33 -1.70 -5.81 17.51
C ALA A 33 -1.37 -6.63 18.77
N ASP A 34 -1.58 -7.94 18.73
CA ASP A 34 -1.23 -8.87 19.81
C ASP A 34 0.27 -8.89 20.07
N ALA A 35 1.10 -8.86 19.03
CA ALA A 35 2.55 -8.77 19.18
C ALA A 35 2.96 -7.48 19.90
N VAL A 36 2.34 -6.34 19.57
CA VAL A 36 2.59 -5.06 20.26
C VAL A 36 2.15 -5.14 21.72
N LEU A 37 0.96 -5.69 22.00
CA LEU A 37 0.44 -5.90 23.36
C LEU A 37 1.34 -6.82 24.19
N ALA A 38 1.88 -7.89 23.59
CA ALA A 38 2.73 -8.86 24.27
C ALA A 38 4.12 -8.31 24.60
N SER A 39 4.64 -7.37 23.80
CA SER A 39 5.96 -6.78 24.00
C SER A 39 6.03 -5.69 25.07
N GLU A 40 4.89 -5.13 25.51
CA GLU A 40 4.88 -3.90 26.32
C GLU A 40 4.06 -4.04 27.61
N ALA A 41 4.56 -3.42 28.68
CA ALA A 41 3.92 -3.46 30.00
C ALA A 41 2.64 -2.60 30.09
N ALA A 42 2.47 -1.64 29.18
CA ALA A 42 1.28 -0.82 29.05
C ALA A 42 1.12 -0.38 27.60
N SER A 43 -0.03 -0.67 27.01
CA SER A 43 -0.36 -0.33 25.62
C SER A 43 -1.64 0.48 25.57
N ASP A 44 -1.79 1.28 24.52
CA ASP A 44 -3.01 2.04 24.30
C ASP A 44 -4.23 1.14 24.06
N TYR A 45 -5.39 1.59 24.56
CA TYR A 45 -6.67 0.88 24.44
C TYR A 45 -7.02 0.52 22.99
N ALA A 46 -6.61 1.34 22.02
CA ALA A 46 -6.83 1.10 20.60
C ALA A 46 -6.21 -0.23 20.13
N PHE A 47 -5.06 -0.66 20.68
CA PHE A 47 -4.49 -1.97 20.34
C PHE A 47 -5.37 -3.13 20.80
N ILE A 48 -6.03 -2.99 21.96
CA ILE A 48 -7.00 -3.97 22.46
C ILE A 48 -8.25 -4.00 21.56
N GLU A 49 -8.75 -2.83 21.14
CA GLU A 49 -9.88 -2.75 20.21
C GLU A 49 -9.56 -3.42 18.86
N ILE A 50 -8.33 -3.24 18.35
CA ILE A 50 -7.87 -3.88 17.12
C ILE A 50 -7.79 -5.41 17.30
N SER A 51 -7.06 -5.88 18.32
CA SER A 51 -6.87 -7.30 18.64
C SER A 51 -8.18 -8.07 18.80
N THR A 52 -9.18 -7.45 19.42
CA THR A 52 -10.48 -8.09 19.74
C THR A 52 -11.54 -7.90 18.66
N SER A 53 -11.24 -7.21 17.55
CA SER A 53 -12.23 -6.91 16.52
C SER A 53 -12.54 -8.12 15.62
N ALA A 54 -13.74 -8.67 15.78
CA ALA A 54 -14.21 -9.79 14.94
C ALA A 54 -14.75 -9.34 13.57
N SER A 55 -15.22 -8.09 13.44
CA SER A 55 -15.87 -7.58 12.23
C SER A 55 -14.88 -6.80 11.38
N THR A 56 -14.73 -7.17 10.10
CA THR A 56 -13.89 -6.43 9.15
C THR A 56 -14.29 -4.96 9.04
N HIS A 57 -15.59 -4.66 9.01
CA HIS A 57 -16.07 -3.28 8.94
C HIS A 57 -15.67 -2.46 10.17
N ASN A 58 -15.82 -3.03 11.37
CA ASN A 58 -15.46 -2.35 12.60
C ASN A 58 -13.94 -2.19 12.71
N LEU A 59 -13.18 -3.21 12.31
CA LEU A 59 -11.72 -3.15 12.27
C LEU A 59 -11.26 -1.99 11.38
N ILE A 60 -11.74 -1.90 10.13
CA ILE A 60 -11.40 -0.79 9.22
C ILE A 60 -11.70 0.56 9.85
N LYS A 61 -12.88 0.75 10.45
CA LYS A 61 -13.24 2.01 11.14
C LYS A 61 -12.30 2.37 12.28
N ILE A 62 -11.88 1.38 13.08
CA ILE A 62 -10.92 1.60 14.18
C ILE A 62 -9.57 2.03 13.60
N LEU A 63 -9.10 1.38 12.54
CA LEU A 63 -7.84 1.73 11.87
C LEU A 63 -7.88 3.16 11.31
N GLU A 64 -8.92 3.50 10.54
CA GLU A 64 -9.11 4.83 9.94
C GLU A 64 -9.18 5.93 10.99
N LYS A 65 -9.96 5.72 12.06
CA LYS A 65 -10.07 6.67 13.19
C LYS A 65 -8.71 6.97 13.81
N ASN A 66 -7.84 5.98 13.91
CA ASN A 66 -6.51 6.13 14.51
C ASN A 66 -5.43 6.50 13.48
N ALA A 67 -5.78 6.73 12.21
CA ALA A 67 -4.84 7.09 11.13
C ALA A 67 -5.06 8.52 10.59
N MET A 68 -5.72 9.38 11.37
CA MET A 68 -6.19 10.71 10.91
C MET A 68 -5.07 11.67 10.47
N ASN A 69 -3.86 11.56 11.05
CA ASN A 69 -2.70 12.40 10.67
C ASN A 69 -1.63 11.58 9.94
N LYS A 70 -2.03 10.56 9.18
CA LYS A 70 -1.14 9.81 8.29
C LYS A 70 -0.43 10.77 7.31
N ASN A 71 0.77 10.38 6.88
CA ASN A 71 1.39 10.95 5.69
C ASN A 71 0.85 10.20 4.46
N THR A 72 -0.10 10.81 3.75
CA THR A 72 -0.79 10.20 2.59
C THR A 72 0.20 9.80 1.48
N GLU A 73 1.19 10.64 1.19
CA GLU A 73 2.22 10.37 0.18
C GLU A 73 3.00 9.10 0.51
N MET A 74 3.50 9.00 1.74
CA MET A 74 4.21 7.82 2.22
C MET A 74 3.33 6.57 2.21
N VAL A 75 2.07 6.68 2.66
CA VAL A 75 1.11 5.56 2.67
C VAL A 75 0.87 5.03 1.26
N CYS A 76 0.66 5.91 0.27
CA CYS A 76 0.46 5.49 -1.12
C CYS A 76 1.69 4.74 -1.65
N ARG A 77 2.90 5.29 -1.46
CA ARG A 77 4.15 4.64 -1.90
C ARG A 77 4.41 3.30 -1.22
N VAL A 78 4.10 3.20 0.07
CA VAL A 78 4.19 1.95 0.82
C VAL A 78 3.24 0.91 0.25
N ILE A 79 2.00 1.28 -0.06
CA ILE A 79 1.03 0.37 -0.70
C ILE A 79 1.57 -0.14 -2.05
N LEU A 80 2.15 0.73 -2.88
CA LEU A 80 2.78 0.35 -4.14
C LEU A 80 3.88 -0.70 -3.94
N GLY A 81 4.75 -0.50 -2.95
CA GLY A 81 5.80 -1.47 -2.60
C GLY A 81 5.26 -2.80 -2.08
N ILE A 82 4.22 -2.78 -1.25
CA ILE A 82 3.57 -4.02 -0.78
C ILE A 82 2.94 -4.79 -1.94
N ILE A 83 2.24 -4.10 -2.84
CA ILE A 83 1.65 -4.70 -4.04
C ILE A 83 2.72 -5.32 -4.94
N TYR A 84 3.88 -4.67 -5.11
CA TYR A 84 5.02 -5.22 -5.85
C TYR A 84 5.42 -6.61 -5.33
N HIS A 85 5.62 -6.74 -4.01
CA HIS A 85 6.01 -8.02 -3.40
C HIS A 85 4.93 -9.08 -3.54
N LEU A 86 3.68 -8.73 -3.21
CA LEU A 86 2.57 -9.68 -3.29
C LEU A 86 2.33 -10.20 -4.71
N LEU A 87 2.51 -9.35 -5.73
CA LEU A 87 2.43 -9.78 -7.12
C LEU A 87 3.62 -10.64 -7.55
N THR A 88 4.84 -10.29 -7.11
CA THR A 88 6.06 -11.06 -7.42
C THR A 88 6.02 -12.45 -6.80
N GLU A 89 5.47 -12.56 -5.59
CA GLU A 89 5.29 -13.82 -4.86
C GLU A 89 4.02 -14.58 -5.27
N ASN A 90 3.22 -14.05 -6.22
CA ASN A 90 1.94 -14.60 -6.66
C ASN A 90 0.92 -14.81 -5.53
N LEU A 91 0.97 -13.96 -4.50
CA LEU A 91 0.05 -14.00 -3.35
C LEU A 91 -1.27 -13.28 -3.64
N ILE A 92 -1.30 -12.38 -4.62
CA ILE A 92 -2.52 -11.73 -5.10
C ILE A 92 -2.63 -11.81 -6.63
N ALA A 93 -3.85 -11.76 -7.14
CA ALA A 93 -4.07 -11.65 -8.58
C ALA A 93 -3.80 -10.22 -9.06
N PHE A 94 -3.30 -10.08 -10.28
CA PHE A 94 -3.07 -8.78 -10.92
C PHE A 94 -4.32 -7.89 -10.96
N LYS A 95 -5.51 -8.47 -11.14
CA LYS A 95 -6.77 -7.71 -11.07
C LYS A 95 -7.03 -7.09 -9.70
N ASP A 96 -6.61 -7.75 -8.62
CA ASP A 96 -6.87 -7.28 -7.26
C ASP A 96 -5.92 -6.14 -6.90
N SER A 97 -4.68 -6.14 -7.42
CA SER A 97 -3.80 -4.98 -7.32
C SER A 97 -4.38 -3.75 -8.01
N LEU A 98 -4.94 -3.89 -9.22
CA LEU A 98 -5.51 -2.74 -9.94
C LEU A 98 -6.66 -2.06 -9.17
N ARG A 99 -7.44 -2.82 -8.38
CA ARG A 99 -8.49 -2.24 -7.52
C ARG A 99 -7.92 -1.35 -6.42
N VAL A 100 -6.79 -1.77 -5.83
CA VAL A 100 -6.08 -0.97 -4.82
C VAL A 100 -5.45 0.26 -5.46
N ILE A 101 -4.81 0.09 -6.63
CA ILE A 101 -4.26 1.19 -7.42
C ILE A 101 -5.31 2.24 -7.75
N SER A 102 -6.50 1.80 -8.17
CA SER A 102 -7.62 2.70 -8.42
C SER A 102 -8.00 3.53 -7.20
N GLU A 103 -8.11 2.92 -6.01
CA GLU A 103 -8.35 3.67 -4.77
C GLU A 103 -7.28 4.75 -4.53
N ILE A 104 -6.00 4.37 -4.51
CA ILE A 104 -4.94 5.30 -4.17
C ILE A 104 -4.69 6.34 -5.28
N SER A 105 -5.14 6.08 -6.51
CA SER A 105 -5.12 7.06 -7.60
C SER A 105 -6.07 8.24 -7.36
N TYR A 106 -7.09 8.11 -6.49
CA TYR A 106 -8.00 9.21 -6.18
C TYR A 106 -7.64 9.98 -4.88
N GLU A 107 -6.64 9.52 -4.12
CA GLU A 107 -6.25 10.17 -2.86
C GLU A 107 -5.40 11.45 -3.06
N GLU A 108 -4.94 11.73 -4.29
CA GLU A 108 -4.12 12.90 -4.67
C GLU A 108 -2.91 13.13 -3.74
N GLY A 109 -2.32 12.04 -3.24
CA GLY A 109 -1.24 12.09 -2.25
C GLY A 109 0.17 12.02 -2.84
N LEU A 110 0.31 11.71 -4.13
CA LEU A 110 1.60 11.50 -4.79
C LEU A 110 2.03 12.73 -5.60
N THR A 111 3.27 12.73 -6.10
CA THR A 111 3.71 13.75 -7.06
C THR A 111 2.88 13.70 -8.35
N GLU A 112 2.81 14.80 -9.10
CA GLU A 112 2.02 14.87 -10.35
C GLU A 112 2.37 13.74 -11.33
N ASP A 113 3.66 13.41 -11.43
CA ASP A 113 4.16 12.37 -12.33
C ASP A 113 3.78 10.96 -11.88
N GLU A 114 3.91 10.67 -10.59
CA GLU A 114 3.43 9.40 -10.02
C GLU A 114 1.92 9.28 -10.21
N GLN A 115 1.20 10.36 -9.94
CA GLN A 115 -0.25 10.41 -10.01
C GLN A 115 -0.76 10.21 -11.43
N PHE A 116 -0.09 10.81 -12.42
CA PHE A 116 -0.37 10.63 -13.84
C PHE A 116 -0.18 9.17 -14.27
N LEU A 117 0.96 8.56 -13.92
CA LEU A 117 1.22 7.15 -14.24
C LEU A 117 0.21 6.22 -13.56
N LEU A 118 -0.07 6.47 -12.28
CA LEU A 118 -0.99 5.67 -11.48
C LEU A 118 -2.42 5.72 -12.02
N TYR A 119 -2.87 6.90 -12.47
CA TYR A 119 -4.17 7.07 -13.14
C TYR A 119 -4.21 6.31 -14.47
N GLY A 120 -3.14 6.36 -15.26
CA GLY A 120 -3.02 5.57 -16.50
C GLY A 120 -3.15 4.06 -16.26
N TYR A 121 -2.66 3.56 -15.12
CA TYR A 121 -2.84 2.17 -14.73
C TYR A 121 -4.23 1.87 -14.17
N SER A 122 -4.86 2.80 -13.44
CA SER A 122 -6.18 2.57 -12.82
C SER A 122 -7.34 2.54 -13.81
N GLU A 123 -7.22 3.25 -14.93
CA GLU A 123 -8.23 3.28 -15.99
C GLU A 123 -8.27 2.00 -16.84
N PHE A 124 -7.32 1.07 -16.66
CA PHE A 124 -7.30 -0.18 -17.42
C PHE A 124 -8.49 -1.07 -17.03
N SER A 125 -9.40 -1.28 -17.97
CA SER A 125 -10.68 -1.90 -17.71
C SER A 125 -10.57 -3.43 -17.66
N SER A 126 -11.44 -4.07 -16.87
CA SER A 126 -11.54 -5.53 -16.83
C SER A 126 -11.87 -6.20 -18.18
N TYR A 127 -12.38 -5.45 -19.16
CA TYR A 127 -12.64 -5.92 -20.52
C TYR A 127 -11.34 -6.08 -21.33
N GLU A 128 -10.32 -5.25 -21.05
CA GLU A 128 -9.01 -5.32 -21.69
C GLU A 128 -8.13 -6.45 -21.13
N LEU A 129 -8.50 -6.99 -19.95
CA LEU A 129 -7.83 -8.11 -19.28
C LEU A 129 -8.21 -9.51 -19.82
N GLN A 130 -9.15 -9.61 -20.77
CA GLN A 130 -9.63 -10.91 -21.29
C GLN A 130 -8.83 -11.46 -22.48
N GLY A 131 -7.78 -10.75 -22.95
CA GLY A 131 -7.00 -11.15 -24.11
C GLY A 131 -5.55 -11.56 -23.78
N GLU A 132 -5.11 -12.70 -24.28
CA GLU A 132 -3.68 -13.08 -24.38
C GLU A 132 -3.02 -12.36 -25.57
N TYR A 133 -3.10 -11.03 -25.61
CA TYR A 133 -2.42 -10.23 -26.63
C TYR A 133 -1.14 -9.61 -26.07
N ASP A 134 -0.10 -9.48 -26.89
CA ASP A 134 1.21 -8.93 -26.50
C ASP A 134 1.11 -7.58 -25.77
N GLY A 135 0.07 -6.78 -26.04
CA GLY A 135 -0.21 -5.52 -25.35
C GLY A 135 -0.52 -5.69 -23.85
N PHE A 136 -1.24 -6.74 -23.45
CA PHE A 136 -1.50 -7.01 -22.03
C PHE A 136 -0.23 -7.46 -21.29
N ARG A 137 0.62 -8.26 -21.96
CA ARG A 137 1.93 -8.64 -21.40
C ARG A 137 2.80 -7.40 -21.18
N LEU A 138 2.92 -6.53 -22.19
CA LEU A 138 3.70 -5.30 -22.10
C LEU A 138 3.15 -4.35 -21.01
N TYR A 139 1.83 -4.19 -20.93
CA TYR A 139 1.19 -3.40 -19.87
C TYR A 139 1.55 -3.93 -18.48
N ARG A 140 1.47 -5.25 -18.29
CA ARG A 140 1.84 -5.89 -17.03
C ARG A 140 3.33 -5.67 -16.71
N GLU A 141 4.22 -5.84 -17.70
CA GLU A 141 5.66 -5.60 -17.55
C GLU A 141 5.95 -4.15 -17.13
N ASN A 142 5.37 -3.16 -17.81
CA ASN A 142 5.51 -1.74 -17.48
C ASN A 142 4.99 -1.43 -16.07
N PHE A 143 3.84 -2.01 -15.70
CA PHE A 143 3.28 -1.85 -14.36
C PHE A 143 4.21 -2.40 -13.27
N PHE A 144 4.79 -3.58 -13.49
CA PHE A 144 5.78 -4.15 -12.59
C PHE A 144 7.06 -3.31 -12.51
N GLU A 145 7.54 -2.77 -13.63
CA GLU A 145 8.69 -1.87 -13.67
C GLU A 145 8.43 -0.62 -12.83
N PHE A 146 7.26 0.02 -13.01
CA PHE A 146 6.83 1.15 -12.20
C PHE A 146 6.76 0.81 -10.70
N LEU A 147 6.12 -0.30 -10.34
CA LEU A 147 6.02 -0.75 -8.95
C LEU A 147 7.39 -1.05 -8.32
N SER A 148 8.37 -1.47 -9.13
CA SER A 148 9.71 -1.81 -8.63
C SER A 148 10.45 -0.64 -8.00
N PHE A 149 10.05 0.60 -8.27
CA PHE A 149 10.60 1.79 -7.62
C PHE A 149 10.36 1.79 -6.12
N TYR A 150 9.27 1.18 -5.70
CA TYR A 150 8.80 1.14 -4.32
C TYR A 150 9.16 -0.18 -3.61
N LYS A 151 9.93 -1.07 -4.25
CA LYS A 151 10.26 -2.42 -3.74
C LYS A 151 10.91 -2.47 -2.36
N ASN A 152 11.49 -1.37 -1.88
CA ASN A 152 12.11 -1.33 -0.56
C ASN A 152 11.08 -1.24 0.57
N PHE A 153 9.82 -0.90 0.27
CA PHE A 153 8.74 -0.91 1.26
C PHE A 153 8.16 -2.32 1.43
N THR A 154 8.07 -2.77 2.68
CA THR A 154 7.41 -4.02 3.08
C THR A 154 6.56 -3.77 4.33
N LEU A 155 5.62 -4.66 4.67
CA LEU A 155 4.90 -4.57 5.94
C LEU A 155 5.83 -4.77 7.16
N THR A 156 6.87 -5.59 6.99
CA THR A 156 7.80 -5.96 8.07
C THR A 156 8.77 -4.83 8.45
N ASN A 157 9.06 -3.89 7.55
CA ASN A 157 9.98 -2.77 7.80
C ASN A 157 9.27 -1.43 8.05
N HIS A 158 8.05 -1.44 8.60
CA HIS A 158 7.26 -0.23 8.84
C HIS A 158 7.95 0.85 9.69
N ARG A 159 8.89 0.45 10.55
CA ARG A 159 9.71 1.38 11.35
C ARG A 159 10.74 2.16 10.52
N GLU A 160 11.08 1.67 9.33
CA GLU A 160 12.08 2.24 8.43
C GLU A 160 11.46 3.05 7.29
N TRP A 161 10.12 3.03 7.14
CA TRP A 161 9.43 3.65 6.01
C TRP A 161 9.79 5.12 5.80
N SER A 162 9.94 5.91 6.86
CA SER A 162 10.33 7.33 6.72
C SER A 162 11.70 7.47 6.05
N SER A 163 12.70 6.68 6.45
CA SER A 163 14.05 6.74 5.87
C SER A 163 14.08 6.20 4.44
N ILE A 164 13.32 5.15 4.15
CA ILE A 164 13.16 4.61 2.80
C ILE A 164 12.51 5.65 1.89
N HIS A 165 11.48 6.34 2.38
CA HIS A 165 10.77 7.39 1.66
C HIS A 165 11.67 8.57 1.32
N GLU A 166 12.46 9.06 2.29
CA GLU A 166 13.45 10.12 2.05
C GLU A 166 14.48 9.72 1.00
N THR A 167 14.99 8.48 1.07
CA THR A 167 15.93 7.96 0.07
C THR A 167 15.28 7.88 -1.31
N LEU A 168 14.06 7.34 -1.39
CA LEU A 168 13.32 7.24 -2.64
C LEU A 168 13.14 8.61 -3.30
N LEU A 169 12.75 9.64 -2.54
CA LEU A 169 12.56 10.99 -3.04
C LEU A 169 13.78 11.55 -3.79
N THR A 170 15.00 11.18 -3.37
CA THR A 170 16.23 11.64 -4.02
C THR A 170 16.46 11.02 -5.41
N GLU A 171 15.86 9.86 -5.68
CA GLU A 171 16.03 9.10 -6.93
C GLU A 171 14.76 9.06 -7.78
N LEU A 172 13.64 9.56 -7.24
CA LEU A 172 12.31 9.32 -7.78
C LEU A 172 12.09 9.99 -9.13
N SER A 173 12.52 11.24 -9.30
CA SER A 173 12.37 11.98 -10.56
C SER A 173 13.08 11.27 -11.72
N GLU A 174 14.32 10.82 -11.51
CA GLU A 174 15.09 10.09 -12.51
C GLU A 174 14.41 8.78 -12.92
N LYS A 175 13.87 8.03 -11.94
CA LYS A 175 13.12 6.80 -12.17
C LYS A 175 11.84 7.04 -12.97
N LEU A 176 11.07 8.07 -12.62
CA LEU A 176 9.81 8.40 -13.30
C LEU A 176 10.03 8.82 -14.75
N GLU A 177 11.08 9.60 -15.04
CA GLU A 177 11.43 9.99 -16.41
C GLU A 177 11.76 8.78 -17.30
N MET A 178 12.42 7.75 -16.76
CA MET A 178 12.69 6.51 -17.52
C MET A 178 11.40 5.79 -17.93
N VAL A 179 10.41 5.71 -17.05
CA VAL A 179 9.14 5.00 -17.33
C VAL A 179 8.21 5.82 -18.21
N LYS A 180 8.15 7.14 -18.06
CA LYS A 180 7.36 8.01 -18.97
C LYS A 180 7.79 7.86 -20.42
N GLY A 181 9.10 7.73 -20.69
CA GLY A 181 9.62 7.50 -22.05
C GLY A 181 9.15 6.18 -22.67
N ASN A 182 8.79 5.19 -21.85
CA ASN A 182 8.32 3.87 -22.27
C ASN A 182 6.79 3.75 -22.25
N TYR A 183 6.07 4.74 -21.72
CA TYR A 183 4.62 4.73 -21.66
C TYR A 183 4.06 5.09 -23.04
N PRO A 184 3.35 4.18 -23.73
CA PRO A 184 2.74 4.50 -25.01
C PRO A 184 1.58 5.46 -24.75
N TYR A 185 1.69 6.69 -25.24
CA TYR A 185 0.55 7.60 -25.37
C TYR A 185 -0.49 7.04 -26.35
#